data_AF-A0A3D2EI59-F1
#
_entry.id   AF-A0A3D2EI59-F1
#
_cell.length_a   1.000
_cell.length_b   1.000
_cell.length_c   1.000
_cell.angle_alpha   90.00
_cell.angle_beta   90.00
_cell.angle_gamma   90.00
#
_symmetry.space_group_name_H-M   'P 1'
#
loop_
_entity.id
_entity.type
_entity.pdbx_description
1 polymer ?
#
loop_
_entity_poly.entity_id
_entity_poly.type
_entity_poly.pdbx_seq_one_letter_code
_entity_poly.pdbx_strand_id
1 'polypeptide(L)'
;MKNKDTKDLVMKDFEAYPDVAADLLNVFLHEGQQRVKQENLLAAPTETLYQGQEKLRNQLEDVGKYEMHSGRVRAMYLFANQSRVDSKMLFRKAGYVGGAYREQYKSRKNAFFPVIELVLYWGEERWNCRESLHELLHNRDASETLLKFTDNLKLHVFEMRNLSAETRRLFQSDMRIVVDYLAEGNGYCSDRKIVHKEALIKLLRVLSGDENVEDTLSMMQEMKTKEEDDVKVCELFEQYKRSGQEEERERSIERMILDNQEEHRTEETIIGKLVRWFSLTREQAKMYYDKYARVVV
;
A
#
# COMPACT_ATOMS: atom_id res chain seq x y z
N MET A 1 -12.11 12.53 -10.14
CA MET A 1 -11.78 12.30 -8.71
C MET A 1 -12.09 10.85 -8.37
N LYS A 2 -11.28 9.91 -8.86
CA LYS A 2 -11.32 8.46 -8.58
C LYS A 2 -9.99 7.95 -9.14
N ASN A 3 -9.02 7.54 -8.32
CA ASN A 3 -7.85 6.70 -8.66
C ASN A 3 -6.63 6.95 -7.76
N LYS A 4 -6.47 8.15 -7.17
CA LYS A 4 -5.39 8.36 -6.18
C LYS A 4 -5.70 7.67 -4.84
N ASP A 5 -6.99 7.55 -4.51
CA ASP A 5 -7.45 7.15 -3.18
C ASP A 5 -7.21 5.65 -2.88
N THR A 6 -7.40 4.73 -3.83
CA THR A 6 -7.29 3.28 -3.55
C THR A 6 -5.89 2.87 -3.11
N LYS A 7 -4.86 3.38 -3.78
CA LYS A 7 -3.47 3.04 -3.46
C LYS A 7 -3.06 3.54 -2.08
N ASP A 8 -3.39 4.79 -1.79
CA ASP A 8 -3.11 5.41 -0.50
C ASP A 8 -3.90 4.70 0.62
N LEU A 9 -5.14 4.27 0.37
CA LEU A 9 -5.96 3.51 1.33
C LEU A 9 -5.38 2.12 1.64
N VAL A 10 -4.91 1.37 0.63
CA VAL A 10 -4.36 0.02 0.83
C VAL A 10 -3.02 0.08 1.56
N MET A 11 -2.16 1.06 1.25
CA MET A 11 -0.92 1.29 2.00
C MET A 11 -1.21 1.61 3.46
N LYS A 12 -2.16 2.52 3.70
CA LYS A 12 -2.63 2.89 5.03
C LYS A 12 -3.16 1.69 5.81
N ASP A 13 -3.96 0.84 5.17
CA ASP A 13 -4.53 -0.37 5.79
C ASP A 13 -3.41 -1.34 6.22
N PHE A 14 -2.44 -1.59 5.33
CA PHE A 14 -1.30 -2.44 5.63
C PHE A 14 -0.41 -1.89 6.76
N GLU A 15 -0.17 -0.58 6.77
CA GLU A 15 0.61 0.11 7.81
C GLU A 15 -0.16 0.29 9.13
N ALA A 16 -1.48 0.08 9.12
CA ALA A 16 -2.29 0.17 10.33
C ALA A 16 -2.03 -1.01 11.28
N TYR A 17 -1.58 -2.16 10.76
CA TYR A 17 -1.21 -3.31 11.56
C TYR A 17 -0.06 -2.98 12.54
N PRO A 18 -0.21 -3.22 13.86
CA PRO A 18 0.79 -2.82 14.85
C PRO A 18 2.18 -3.45 14.67
N ASP A 19 2.26 -4.70 14.23
CA ASP A 19 3.53 -5.38 13.92
C ASP A 19 4.22 -4.75 12.70
N VAL A 20 3.48 -4.47 11.63
CA VAL A 20 4.00 -3.78 10.43
C VAL A 20 4.52 -2.39 10.79
N ALA A 21 3.74 -1.62 11.55
CA ALA A 21 4.14 -0.28 11.99
C ALA A 21 5.38 -0.31 12.90
N ALA A 22 5.43 -1.26 13.86
CA ALA A 22 6.58 -1.41 14.73
C ALA A 22 7.84 -1.83 13.96
N ASP A 23 7.70 -2.72 12.97
CA ASP A 23 8.80 -3.18 12.13
C ASP A 23 9.36 -2.04 11.26
N LEU A 24 8.50 -1.23 10.62
CA LEU A 24 8.90 -0.01 9.91
C LEU A 24 9.73 0.93 10.81
N LEU A 25 9.25 1.20 12.03
CA LEU A 25 9.94 2.06 12.99
C LEU A 25 11.27 1.46 13.45
N ASN A 26 11.31 0.15 13.73
CA ASN A 26 12.51 -0.54 14.17
C ASN A 26 13.58 -0.56 13.06
N VAL A 27 13.20 -0.81 11.81
CA VAL A 27 14.14 -0.80 10.69
C VAL A 27 14.66 0.60 10.41
N PHE A 28 13.77 1.60 10.29
CA PHE A 28 14.17 2.93 9.84
C PHE A 28 14.76 3.82 10.95
N LEU A 29 14.37 3.64 12.21
CA LEU A 29 14.85 4.48 13.33
C LEU A 29 15.84 3.76 14.24
N HIS A 30 15.87 2.43 14.22
CA HIS A 30 16.64 1.62 15.17
C HIS A 30 17.48 0.53 14.50
N GLU A 31 17.71 0.65 13.19
CA GLU A 31 18.60 -0.26 12.43
C GLU A 31 18.21 -1.73 12.61
N GLY A 32 16.91 -2.01 12.69
CA GLY A 32 16.33 -3.35 12.87
C GLY A 32 16.28 -3.84 14.32
N GLN A 33 16.83 -3.10 15.28
CA GLN A 33 16.71 -3.44 16.69
C GLN A 33 15.25 -3.31 17.15
N GLN A 34 14.73 -4.35 17.81
CA GLN A 34 13.34 -4.44 18.27
C GLN A 34 13.10 -3.56 19.52
N ARG A 35 13.10 -2.24 19.33
CA ARG A 35 12.95 -1.22 20.39
C ARG A 35 11.50 -0.78 20.55
N VAL A 36 10.82 -0.55 19.43
CA VAL A 36 9.38 -0.28 19.37
C VAL A 36 8.66 -1.62 19.36
N LYS A 37 7.73 -1.80 20.30
CA LYS A 37 6.93 -3.00 20.40
C LYS A 37 5.51 -2.73 19.91
N GLN A 38 4.94 -3.66 19.17
CA GLN A 38 3.60 -3.53 18.59
C GLN A 38 2.52 -3.27 19.64
N GLU A 39 2.62 -3.89 20.82
CA GLU A 39 1.67 -3.71 21.92
C GLU A 39 1.69 -2.30 22.54
N ASN A 40 2.76 -1.54 22.28
CA ASN A 40 2.91 -0.17 22.75
C ASN A 40 2.43 0.86 21.73
N LEU A 41 2.02 0.45 20.52
CA LEU A 41 1.54 1.36 19.49
C LEU A 41 0.03 1.54 19.56
N LEU A 42 -0.42 2.78 19.73
CA LEU A 42 -1.82 3.17 19.62
C LEU A 42 -2.04 4.03 18.37
N ALA A 43 -3.23 3.98 17.78
CA ALA A 43 -3.57 4.89 16.69
C ALA A 43 -3.55 6.34 17.19
N ALA A 44 -2.93 7.23 16.41
CA ALA A 44 -2.94 8.66 16.64
C ALA A 44 -3.87 9.35 15.62
N PRO A 45 -4.42 10.54 15.95
CA PRO A 45 -5.20 11.31 14.99
C PRO A 45 -4.37 11.62 13.74
N THR A 46 -4.91 11.29 12.58
CA THR A 46 -4.33 11.64 11.28
C THR A 46 -4.95 12.90 10.68
N GLU A 47 -6.09 13.35 11.23
CA GLU A 47 -6.76 14.56 10.79
C GLU A 47 -6.44 15.73 11.72
N THR A 48 -6.00 16.85 11.15
CA THR A 48 -5.89 18.11 11.89
C THR A 48 -6.78 19.16 11.22
N LEU A 49 -7.63 19.79 12.01
CA LEU A 49 -8.46 20.91 11.60
C LEU A 49 -7.70 22.22 11.81
N TYR A 50 -7.57 23.02 10.75
CA TYR A 50 -7.06 24.39 10.87
C TYR A 50 -7.96 25.38 10.15
N GLN A 51 -7.98 26.60 10.66
CA GLN A 51 -8.82 27.66 10.12
C GLN A 51 -8.08 28.35 8.97
N GLY A 52 -8.61 28.20 7.74
CA GLY A 52 -8.18 28.98 6.59
C GLY A 52 -8.87 30.35 6.53
N GLN A 53 -8.53 31.16 5.53
CA GLN A 53 -9.03 32.53 5.38
C GLN A 53 -10.58 32.64 5.32
N GLU A 54 -11.29 31.62 4.84
CA GLU A 54 -12.77 31.65 4.76
C GLU A 54 -13.47 30.32 5.10
N LYS A 55 -12.73 29.21 5.27
CA LYS A 55 -13.29 27.87 5.59
C LYS A 55 -12.35 27.06 6.49
N LEU A 56 -12.93 26.18 7.31
CA LEU A 56 -12.21 25.08 7.95
C LEU A 56 -11.58 24.20 6.86
N ARG A 57 -10.29 23.89 6.99
CA ARG A 57 -9.57 22.97 6.12
C ARG A 57 -9.09 21.77 6.93
N ASN A 58 -9.18 20.59 6.33
CA ASN A 58 -8.63 19.36 6.89
C ASN A 58 -7.26 19.09 6.27
N GLN A 59 -6.31 18.77 7.13
CA GLN A 59 -5.04 18.16 6.78
C GLN A 59 -5.13 16.69 7.20
N LEU A 60 -4.96 15.77 6.25
CA LEU A 60 -5.02 14.32 6.45
C LEU A 60 -3.62 13.71 6.26
N GLU A 61 -3.01 13.19 7.32
CA GLU A 61 -1.94 12.20 7.15
C GLU A 61 -2.53 10.82 6.86
N ASP A 62 -1.69 9.94 6.33
CA ASP A 62 -2.12 8.60 5.97
C ASP A 62 -2.23 7.76 7.24
N VAL A 63 -1.14 7.62 8.02
CA VAL A 63 -1.12 6.87 9.28
C VAL A 63 -0.46 7.69 10.40
N GLY A 64 -1.03 7.61 11.60
CA GLY A 64 -0.48 8.19 12.82
C GLY A 64 -0.43 7.15 13.94
N LYS A 65 0.67 7.09 14.68
CA LYS A 65 0.86 6.17 15.81
C LYS A 65 1.45 6.89 17.02
N TYR A 66 0.90 6.64 18.20
CA TYR A 66 1.55 6.97 19.47
C TYR A 66 2.30 5.75 19.98
N GLU A 67 3.57 5.91 20.36
CA GLU A 67 4.28 4.94 21.18
C GLU A 67 4.03 5.24 22.65
N MET A 68 3.49 4.26 23.36
CA MET A 68 3.17 4.35 24.78
C MET A 68 4.26 3.69 25.62
N HIS A 69 4.67 4.37 26.69
CA HIS A 69 5.56 3.79 27.70
C HIS A 69 5.09 4.20 29.09
N SER A 70 4.78 3.22 29.94
CA SER A 70 4.31 3.44 31.32
C SER A 70 3.13 4.44 31.42
N GLY A 71 2.16 4.34 30.51
CA GLY A 71 0.97 5.18 30.48
C GLY A 71 1.19 6.61 29.94
N ARG A 72 2.36 6.91 29.38
CA ARG A 72 2.68 8.21 28.75
C ARG A 72 3.05 8.01 27.28
N VAL A 73 2.76 9.02 26.46
CA VAL A 73 3.24 9.06 25.08
C VAL A 73 4.74 9.32 25.10
N ARG A 74 5.51 8.42 24.51
CA ARG A 74 6.96 8.54 24.32
C ARG A 74 7.30 9.29 23.05
N ALA A 75 6.59 8.99 21.96
CA ALA A 75 6.72 9.63 20.66
C ALA A 75 5.41 9.52 19.88
N MET A 76 5.23 10.43 18.92
CA MET A 76 4.21 10.31 17.87
C MET A 76 4.92 10.11 16.53
N TYR A 77 4.48 9.11 15.79
CA TYR A 77 4.94 8.81 14.45
C TYR A 77 3.85 9.09 13.44
N LEU A 78 4.23 9.70 12.32
CA LEU A 78 3.37 9.93 11.17
C LEU A 78 3.99 9.22 9.97
N PHE A 79 3.20 8.46 9.22
CA PHE A 79 3.61 7.92 7.93
C PHE A 79 2.87 8.68 6.85
N ALA A 80 3.65 9.23 5.92
CA ALA A 80 3.15 9.86 4.72
C ALA A 80 3.49 8.99 3.51
N ASN A 81 2.46 8.47 2.86
CA ASN A 81 2.58 7.64 1.67
C ASN A 81 2.66 8.54 0.44
N GLN A 82 3.71 8.35 -0.36
CA GLN A 82 3.90 9.11 -1.58
C GLN A 82 4.20 8.19 -2.76
N SER A 83 3.30 8.19 -3.74
CA SER A 83 3.49 7.47 -5.01
C SER A 83 4.11 8.33 -6.10
N ARG A 84 4.17 9.65 -5.91
CA ARG A 84 4.76 10.62 -6.83
C ARG A 84 5.69 11.55 -6.08
N VAL A 85 6.72 12.04 -6.77
CA VAL A 85 7.62 13.03 -6.18
C VAL A 85 6.82 14.31 -5.90
N ASP A 86 6.92 14.82 -4.67
CA ASP A 86 6.30 16.07 -4.25
C ASP A 86 7.36 17.04 -3.72
N SER A 87 7.75 17.99 -4.56
CA SER A 87 8.73 19.04 -4.21
C SER A 87 8.31 19.95 -3.04
N LYS A 88 7.03 19.94 -2.66
CA LYS A 88 6.49 20.73 -1.55
C LYS A 88 6.18 19.88 -0.33
N MET A 89 6.54 18.60 -0.32
CA MET A 89 6.29 17.67 0.79
C MET A 89 6.83 18.20 2.12
N LEU A 90 7.94 18.94 2.08
CA LEU A 90 8.50 19.56 3.28
C LEU A 90 7.54 20.55 3.97
N PHE A 91 6.81 21.36 3.19
CA PHE A 91 5.84 22.30 3.75
C PHE A 91 4.59 21.58 4.27
N ARG A 92 4.23 20.45 3.63
CA ARG A 92 3.18 19.55 4.12
C ARG A 92 3.57 19.02 5.50
N LYS A 93 4.76 18.43 5.63
CA LYS A 93 5.35 17.97 6.90
C LYS A 93 5.37 19.06 7.98
N ALA A 94 5.78 20.27 7.62
CA ALA A 94 5.80 21.41 8.55
C ALA A 94 4.41 21.67 9.16
N GLY A 95 3.36 21.59 8.34
CA GLY A 95 1.97 21.75 8.76
C GLY A 95 1.54 20.68 9.76
N TYR A 96 1.76 19.40 9.45
CA TYR A 96 1.32 18.29 10.30
C TYR A 96 2.09 18.21 11.62
N VAL A 97 3.42 18.26 11.56
CA VAL A 97 4.26 18.27 12.76
C VAL A 97 3.92 19.48 13.64
N GLY A 98 3.77 20.67 13.04
CA GLY A 98 3.34 21.88 13.76
C GLY A 98 1.94 21.77 14.35
N GLY A 99 1.00 21.14 13.64
CA GLY A 99 -0.35 20.83 14.11
C GLY A 99 -0.34 19.95 15.34
N ALA A 100 0.43 18.86 15.32
CA ALA A 100 0.59 17.96 16.45
C ALA A 100 1.19 18.69 17.68
N TYR A 101 2.24 19.50 17.48
CA TYR A 101 2.81 20.31 18.57
C TYR A 101 1.84 21.38 19.09
N ARG A 102 1.02 21.97 18.22
CA ARG A 102 -0.02 22.92 18.64
C ARG A 102 -1.06 22.26 19.53
N GLU A 103 -1.44 21.02 19.25
CA GLU A 103 -2.36 20.27 20.13
C GLU A 103 -1.69 19.91 21.47
N GLN A 104 -0.40 19.54 21.47
CA GLN A 104 0.36 19.36 22.71
C GLN A 104 0.40 20.65 23.55
N TYR A 105 0.64 21.81 22.91
CA TYR A 105 0.63 23.12 23.56
C TYR A 105 -0.73 23.49 24.18
N LYS A 106 -1.83 23.21 23.48
CA LYS A 106 -3.19 23.44 24.00
C LYS A 106 -3.55 22.51 25.14
N SER A 107 -3.01 21.29 25.14
CA SER A 107 -3.31 20.31 26.17
C SER A 107 -2.76 20.84 27.50
N ARG A 108 -3.62 20.98 28.52
CA ARG A 108 -3.23 21.44 29.87
C ARG A 108 -2.34 20.43 30.63
N LYS A 109 -1.78 19.43 29.93
CA LYS A 109 -0.95 18.37 30.50
C LYS A 109 0.51 18.75 30.29
N ASN A 110 1.33 18.66 31.34
CA ASN A 110 2.77 18.94 31.32
C ASN A 110 3.62 17.86 30.61
N ALA A 111 3.08 17.22 29.56
CA ALA A 111 3.74 16.14 28.86
C ALA A 111 3.86 16.50 27.37
N PHE A 112 5.11 16.72 26.94
CA PHE A 112 5.47 16.98 25.57
C PHE A 112 6.24 15.77 25.04
N PHE A 113 6.07 15.45 23.76
CA PHE A 113 6.72 14.33 23.11
C PHE A 113 7.14 14.69 21.68
N PRO A 114 8.22 14.08 21.16
CA PRO A 114 8.63 14.28 19.78
C PRO A 114 7.57 13.80 18.79
N VAL A 115 7.45 14.52 17.68
CA VAL A 115 6.64 14.13 16.52
C VAL A 115 7.57 13.88 15.35
N ILE A 116 7.57 12.66 14.83
CA ILE A 116 8.47 12.20 13.77
C ILE A 116 7.60 11.73 12.60
N GLU A 117 7.75 12.37 11.45
CA GLU A 117 7.08 11.91 10.22
C GLU A 117 8.11 11.28 9.29
N LEU A 118 7.79 10.09 8.81
CA LEU A 118 8.52 9.30 7.82
C LEU A 118 7.73 9.32 6.51
N VAL A 119 8.41 9.59 5.41
CA VAL A 119 7.83 9.54 4.08
C VAL A 119 8.16 8.18 3.48
N LEU A 120 7.14 7.35 3.31
CA LEU A 120 7.24 6.08 2.61
C LEU A 120 6.99 6.35 1.13
N TYR A 121 8.06 6.35 0.35
CA TYR A 121 8.02 6.70 -1.07
C TYR A 121 7.97 5.43 -1.94
N TRP A 122 6.85 5.26 -2.64
CA TRP A 122 6.49 4.08 -3.42
C TRP A 122 6.56 4.30 -4.95
N GLY A 123 7.08 5.45 -5.38
CA GLY A 123 7.17 5.82 -6.79
C GLY A 123 8.25 5.02 -7.54
N GLU A 124 8.00 4.79 -8.83
CA GLU A 124 8.96 4.11 -9.72
C GLU A 124 10.20 4.98 -10.00
N GLU A 125 9.99 6.29 -10.15
CA GLU A 125 11.08 7.25 -10.32
C GLU A 125 11.84 7.41 -9.01
N ARG A 126 13.14 7.74 -9.08
CA ARG A 126 13.91 8.07 -7.87
C ARG A 126 13.41 9.36 -7.25
N TRP A 127 13.39 9.40 -5.91
CA TRP A 127 13.20 10.65 -5.21
C TRP A 127 14.33 11.63 -5.55
N ASN A 128 14.00 12.75 -6.17
CA ASN A 128 14.95 13.73 -6.68
C ASN A 128 14.68 15.16 -6.15
N CYS A 129 13.84 15.27 -5.12
CA CYS A 129 13.53 16.54 -4.47
C CYS A 129 14.40 16.77 -3.24
N ARG A 130 14.56 18.05 -2.88
CA ARG A 130 15.32 18.46 -1.70
C ARG A 130 14.65 17.98 -0.43
N GLU A 131 15.47 17.54 0.51
CA GLU A 131 15.01 16.92 1.75
C GLU A 131 15.20 17.83 2.96
N SER A 132 15.65 19.06 2.76
CA SER A 132 15.78 20.04 3.84
C SER A 132 15.31 21.43 3.45
N LEU A 133 14.82 22.19 4.44
CA LEU A 133 14.34 23.56 4.20
C LEU A 133 15.49 24.45 3.74
N HIS A 134 16.67 24.25 4.32
CA HIS A 134 17.86 24.99 3.95
C HIS A 134 18.24 24.75 2.49
N GLU A 135 18.21 23.51 1.98
CA GLU A 135 18.44 23.24 0.56
C GLU A 135 17.42 23.93 -0.35
N LEU A 136 16.13 23.93 0.04
CA LEU A 136 15.08 24.60 -0.74
C LEU A 136 15.28 26.13 -0.79
N LEU A 137 15.63 26.74 0.35
CA LEU A 137 15.81 28.18 0.48
C LEU A 137 17.13 28.66 -0.12
N HIS A 138 18.19 27.86 -0.03
CA HIS A 138 19.46 28.17 -0.68
C HIS A 138 19.30 28.31 -2.20
N ASN A 139 18.47 27.47 -2.83
CA ASN A 139 18.14 27.57 -4.26
C ASN A 139 17.24 28.78 -4.61
N ARG A 140 16.85 29.57 -3.61
CA ARG A 140 16.07 30.81 -3.73
C ARG A 140 16.89 32.04 -3.31
N ASP A 141 18.22 31.93 -3.33
CA ASP A 141 19.16 32.99 -2.98
C ASP A 141 19.02 33.50 -1.52
N ALA A 142 18.55 32.64 -0.60
CA ALA A 142 18.55 32.98 0.82
C ALA A 142 19.99 33.10 1.32
N SER A 143 20.32 34.24 1.95
CA SER A 143 21.65 34.46 2.50
C SER A 143 21.97 33.52 3.66
N GLU A 144 23.25 33.20 3.86
CA GLU A 144 23.71 32.38 5.00
C GLU A 144 23.24 32.95 6.35
N THR A 145 23.18 34.29 6.46
CA THR A 145 22.64 34.98 7.63
C THR A 145 21.19 34.58 7.90
N LEU A 146 20.32 34.54 6.87
CA LEU A 146 18.92 34.14 7.04
C LEU A 146 18.81 32.64 7.37
N LEU A 147 19.60 31.79 6.70
CA LEU A 147 19.59 30.34 6.95
C LEU A 147 20.01 30.01 8.39
N LYS A 148 20.95 30.75 8.98
CA LYS A 148 21.39 30.59 10.37
C LYS A 148 20.25 30.72 11.40
N PHE A 149 19.26 31.56 11.12
CA PHE A 149 18.11 31.79 12.01
C PHE A 149 16.85 31.03 11.57
N THR A 150 16.91 30.29 10.47
CA THR A 150 15.77 29.50 9.97
C THR A 150 15.91 28.06 10.47
N ASP A 151 14.85 27.51 11.07
CA ASP A 151 14.84 26.09 11.44
C ASP A 151 15.03 25.19 10.22
N ASN A 152 15.97 24.25 10.28
CA ASN A 152 16.21 23.33 9.18
C ASN A 152 15.32 22.09 9.29
N LEU A 153 14.05 22.22 8.90
CA LEU A 153 13.16 21.07 8.79
C LEU A 153 13.74 20.08 7.76
N LYS A 154 13.74 18.78 8.11
CA LYS A 154 14.23 17.69 7.26
C LYS A 154 13.13 16.70 6.93
N LEU A 155 13.06 16.23 5.70
CA LEU A 155 12.29 15.05 5.30
C LEU A 155 13.09 13.79 5.62
N HIS A 156 12.39 12.74 6.05
CA HIS A 156 12.95 11.40 6.21
C HIS A 156 12.29 10.52 5.15
N VAL A 157 12.87 10.47 3.96
CA VAL A 157 12.31 9.76 2.81
C VAL A 157 12.92 8.37 2.72
N PHE A 158 12.06 7.35 2.67
CA PHE A 158 12.45 5.97 2.45
C PHE A 158 11.88 5.51 1.11
N GLU A 159 12.76 5.36 0.12
CA GLU A 159 12.39 4.88 -1.21
C GLU A 159 12.15 3.36 -1.15
N MET A 160 10.90 2.95 -0.90
CA MET A 160 10.51 1.57 -0.61
C MET A 160 10.89 0.60 -1.73
N ARG A 161 10.87 1.05 -2.99
CA ARG A 161 11.30 0.27 -4.17
C ARG A 161 12.82 0.12 -4.30
N ASN A 162 13.58 0.94 -3.60
CA ASN A 162 15.02 1.10 -3.78
C ASN A 162 15.82 0.88 -2.49
N LEU A 163 15.23 0.23 -1.48
CA LEU A 163 15.94 -0.13 -0.26
C LEU A 163 17.07 -1.14 -0.57
N SER A 164 18.21 -0.97 0.08
CA SER A 164 19.34 -1.92 -0.06
C SER A 164 18.96 -3.31 0.46
N ALA A 165 19.65 -4.34 -0.03
CA ALA A 165 19.44 -5.71 0.44
C ALA A 165 19.74 -5.86 1.95
N GLU A 166 20.68 -5.07 2.50
CA GLU A 166 20.97 -4.99 3.93
C GLU A 166 19.75 -4.47 4.69
N THR A 167 19.17 -3.34 4.27
CA THR A 167 18.01 -2.75 4.95
C THR A 167 16.78 -3.64 4.81
N ARG A 168 16.51 -4.17 3.62
CA ARG A 168 15.41 -5.14 3.41
C ARG A 168 15.52 -6.30 4.39
N ARG A 169 16.74 -6.81 4.62
CA ARG A 169 16.97 -7.96 5.52
C ARG A 169 16.56 -7.74 6.98
N LEU A 170 16.46 -6.49 7.41
CA LEU A 170 16.11 -6.13 8.79
C LEU A 170 14.62 -6.28 9.09
N PHE A 171 13.75 -6.23 8.06
CA PHE A 171 12.31 -6.38 8.25
C PHE A 171 11.93 -7.82 8.68
N GLN A 172 11.04 -7.90 9.67
CA GLN A 172 10.56 -9.16 10.25
C GLN A 172 9.09 -9.44 9.94
N SER A 173 8.27 -8.40 9.80
CA SER A 173 6.85 -8.48 9.43
C SER A 173 6.66 -8.80 7.94
N ASP A 174 5.40 -8.84 7.49
CA ASP A 174 5.05 -8.96 6.08
C ASP A 174 5.57 -7.79 5.24
N MET A 175 5.98 -6.66 5.84
CA MET A 175 6.68 -5.60 5.11
C MET A 175 7.94 -6.12 4.42
N ARG A 176 8.60 -7.15 5.00
CA ARG A 176 9.73 -7.81 4.34
C ARG A 176 9.36 -8.37 2.97
N ILE A 177 8.18 -8.97 2.88
CA ILE A 177 7.65 -9.58 1.65
C ILE A 177 7.40 -8.49 0.61
N VAL A 178 6.83 -7.37 1.03
CA VAL A 178 6.55 -6.22 0.15
C VAL A 178 7.83 -5.63 -0.41
N VAL A 179 8.82 -5.32 0.41
CA VAL A 179 10.07 -4.68 -0.06
C VAL A 179 10.93 -5.62 -0.89
N ASP A 180 10.89 -6.93 -0.63
CA ASP A 180 11.54 -7.92 -1.48
C ASP A 180 10.82 -8.07 -2.82
N TYR A 181 9.48 -8.11 -2.82
CA TYR A 181 8.68 -8.11 -4.04
C TYR A 181 8.96 -6.87 -4.91
N LEU A 182 9.04 -5.69 -4.32
CA LEU A 182 9.33 -4.45 -5.06
C LEU A 182 10.74 -4.45 -5.68
N ALA A 183 11.72 -5.08 -5.02
CA ALA A 183 13.09 -5.14 -5.51
C ALA A 183 13.32 -6.25 -6.55
N GLU A 184 12.63 -7.39 -6.42
CA GLU A 184 12.85 -8.59 -7.22
C GLU A 184 11.76 -8.80 -8.31
N GLY A 185 10.64 -8.09 -8.19
CA GLY A 185 9.52 -8.12 -9.12
C GLY A 185 8.77 -9.44 -9.13
N ASN A 186 8.16 -9.77 -10.28
CA ASN A 186 7.29 -10.94 -10.46
C ASN A 186 8.00 -12.30 -10.29
N GLY A 187 9.33 -12.31 -10.20
CA GLY A 187 10.14 -13.49 -9.91
C GLY A 187 10.35 -13.77 -8.42
N TYR A 188 9.98 -12.83 -7.54
CA TYR A 188 10.13 -12.99 -6.11
C TYR A 188 9.35 -14.21 -5.60
N CYS A 189 9.99 -15.02 -4.75
CA CYS A 189 9.40 -16.19 -4.12
C CYS A 189 10.10 -16.40 -2.78
N SER A 190 9.36 -16.78 -1.76
CA SER A 190 9.90 -17.03 -0.43
C SER A 190 9.15 -18.12 0.33
N ASP A 191 9.86 -18.84 1.19
CA ASP A 191 9.29 -19.78 2.16
C ASP A 191 8.74 -19.09 3.41
N ARG A 192 8.80 -17.75 3.48
CA ARG A 192 8.22 -16.98 4.59
C ARG A 192 6.71 -17.19 4.65
N LYS A 193 6.22 -17.38 5.87
CA LYS A 193 4.79 -17.38 6.17
C LYS A 193 4.22 -15.97 6.09
N ILE A 194 2.96 -15.88 5.70
CA ILE A 194 2.23 -14.61 5.57
C ILE A 194 1.30 -14.45 6.77
N VAL A 195 1.42 -13.32 7.47
CA VAL A 195 0.60 -12.99 8.64
C VAL A 195 -0.71 -12.33 8.22
N HIS A 196 -0.64 -11.25 7.43
CA HIS A 196 -1.77 -10.40 7.01
C HIS A 196 -2.06 -10.62 5.52
N LYS A 197 -2.70 -11.75 5.18
CA LYS A 197 -2.81 -12.23 3.79
C LYS A 197 -3.66 -11.31 2.94
N GLU A 198 -4.86 -10.97 3.40
CA GLU A 198 -5.75 -10.09 2.65
C GLU A 198 -5.08 -8.74 2.35
N ALA A 199 -4.52 -8.10 3.39
CA ALA A 199 -3.86 -6.80 3.27
C ALA A 199 -2.62 -6.87 2.37
N LEU A 200 -1.81 -7.93 2.49
CA LEU A 200 -0.66 -8.16 1.63
C LEU A 200 -1.08 -8.33 0.17
N ILE A 201 -2.09 -9.17 -0.12
CA ILE A 201 -2.57 -9.41 -1.49
C ILE A 201 -3.06 -8.10 -2.11
N LYS A 202 -3.89 -7.33 -1.40
CA LYS A 202 -4.36 -6.02 -1.86
C LYS A 202 -3.19 -5.09 -2.18
N LEU A 203 -2.20 -5.02 -1.30
CA LEU A 203 -1.04 -4.15 -1.47
C LEU A 203 -0.21 -4.56 -2.69
N LEU A 204 0.09 -5.85 -2.85
CA LEU A 204 0.86 -6.34 -4.00
C LEU A 204 0.13 -6.09 -5.33
N ARG A 205 -1.20 -6.28 -5.38
CA ARG A 205 -2.02 -5.98 -6.56
C ARG A 205 -1.93 -4.52 -6.97
N VAL A 206 -2.15 -3.61 -6.03
CA VAL A 206 -2.04 -2.17 -6.27
C VAL A 206 -0.62 -1.76 -6.69
N LEU A 207 0.41 -2.32 -6.06
CA LEU A 207 1.81 -2.05 -6.42
C LEU A 207 2.18 -2.57 -7.81
N SER A 208 1.45 -3.58 -8.31
CA SER A 208 1.55 -4.15 -9.66
C SER A 208 0.72 -3.39 -10.69
N GLY A 209 -0.10 -2.42 -10.27
CA GLY A 209 -0.97 -1.62 -11.14
C GLY A 209 -2.41 -2.11 -11.24
N ASP A 210 -2.82 -3.11 -10.47
CA ASP A 210 -4.22 -3.52 -10.36
C ASP A 210 -4.96 -2.61 -9.37
N GLU A 211 -5.87 -1.78 -9.90
CA GLU A 211 -6.61 -0.78 -9.13
C GLU A 211 -7.92 -1.32 -8.53
N ASN A 212 -8.39 -2.51 -8.93
CA ASN A 212 -9.58 -3.13 -8.37
C ASN A 212 -9.20 -4.19 -7.35
N VAL A 213 -9.29 -3.86 -6.07
CA VAL A 213 -8.93 -4.79 -4.98
C VAL A 213 -10.13 -5.27 -4.15
N GLU A 214 -11.36 -4.87 -4.53
CA GLU A 214 -12.58 -5.20 -3.78
C GLU A 214 -12.93 -6.69 -3.84
N ASP A 215 -12.53 -7.37 -4.92
CA ASP A 215 -12.70 -8.80 -5.16
C ASP A 215 -11.66 -9.67 -4.42
N THR A 216 -10.69 -9.08 -3.71
CA THR A 216 -9.61 -9.84 -3.04
C THR A 216 -10.15 -10.92 -2.09
N LEU A 217 -11.23 -10.61 -1.35
CA LEU A 217 -11.87 -11.59 -0.47
C LEU A 217 -12.49 -12.76 -1.24
N SER A 218 -13.14 -12.49 -2.38
CA SER A 218 -13.70 -13.52 -3.25
C SER A 218 -12.59 -14.41 -3.81
N MET A 219 -11.48 -13.82 -4.27
CA MET A 219 -10.32 -14.58 -4.73
C MET A 219 -9.74 -15.48 -3.62
N MET A 220 -9.60 -14.96 -2.40
CA MET A 220 -9.14 -15.76 -1.26
C MET A 220 -10.07 -16.93 -0.97
N GLN A 221 -11.39 -16.73 -1.05
CA GLN A 221 -12.39 -17.78 -0.87
C GLN A 221 -12.28 -18.86 -1.96
N GLU A 222 -12.09 -18.47 -3.23
CA GLU A 222 -11.90 -19.39 -4.35
C GLU A 222 -10.61 -20.20 -4.22
N MET A 223 -9.53 -19.55 -3.78
CA MET A 223 -8.25 -20.20 -3.44
C MET A 223 -8.33 -21.04 -2.15
N LYS A 224 -9.48 -21.05 -1.45
CA LYS A 224 -9.68 -21.70 -0.14
C LYS A 224 -8.63 -21.30 0.90
N THR A 225 -8.16 -20.07 0.82
CA THR A 225 -7.17 -19.50 1.74
C THR A 225 -7.88 -18.59 2.72
N LYS A 226 -7.71 -18.88 4.01
CA LYS A 226 -8.20 -18.05 5.11
C LYS A 226 -7.06 -17.27 5.76
N GLU A 227 -7.43 -16.24 6.50
CA GLU A 227 -6.46 -15.38 7.18
C GLU A 227 -5.63 -16.17 8.21
N GLU A 228 -6.23 -17.15 8.88
CA GLU A 228 -5.55 -18.01 9.87
C GLU A 228 -4.65 -19.11 9.27
N ASP A 229 -4.70 -19.36 7.96
CA ASP A 229 -3.99 -20.49 7.36
C ASP A 229 -2.47 -20.26 7.35
N ASP A 230 -1.69 -21.33 7.47
CA ASP A 230 -0.23 -21.26 7.33
C ASP A 230 0.16 -21.30 5.83
N VAL A 231 0.11 -20.16 5.16
CA VAL A 231 0.46 -20.02 3.73
C VAL A 231 1.81 -19.33 3.55
N LYS A 232 2.65 -19.90 2.69
CA LYS A 232 3.92 -19.29 2.27
C LYS A 232 3.76 -18.36 1.07
N VAL A 233 4.70 -17.42 0.89
CA VAL A 233 4.71 -16.49 -0.26
C VAL A 233 4.70 -17.23 -1.60
N CYS A 234 5.55 -18.23 -1.78
CA CYS A 234 5.59 -19.03 -3.01
C CYS A 234 4.24 -19.71 -3.30
N GLU A 235 3.62 -20.31 -2.28
CA GLU A 235 2.34 -20.99 -2.40
C GLU A 235 1.24 -20.01 -2.80
N LEU A 236 1.20 -18.83 -2.16
CA LEU A 236 0.25 -17.76 -2.50
C LEU A 236 0.42 -17.32 -3.96
N PHE A 237 1.65 -17.08 -4.41
CA PHE A 237 1.91 -16.63 -5.79
C PHE A 237 1.59 -17.69 -6.82
N GLU A 238 1.82 -18.98 -6.53
CA GLU A 238 1.39 -20.07 -7.41
C GLU A 238 -0.13 -20.15 -7.52
N GLN A 239 -0.85 -20.03 -6.40
CA GLN A 239 -2.31 -20.02 -6.40
C GLN A 239 -2.85 -18.84 -7.22
N TYR A 240 -2.27 -17.66 -7.03
CA TYR A 240 -2.62 -16.46 -7.79
C TYR A 240 -2.36 -16.62 -9.29
N LYS A 241 -1.21 -17.20 -9.69
CA LYS A 241 -0.92 -17.50 -11.10
C LYS A 241 -1.92 -18.48 -11.70
N ARG A 242 -2.31 -19.53 -10.96
CA ARG A 242 -3.31 -20.51 -11.41
C ARG A 242 -4.68 -19.86 -11.60
N SER A 243 -5.11 -19.06 -10.63
CA SER A 243 -6.36 -18.29 -10.71
C SER A 243 -6.36 -17.33 -11.91
N GLY A 244 -5.27 -16.58 -12.14
CA GLY A 244 -5.17 -15.70 -13.31
C GLY A 244 -5.21 -16.43 -14.66
N GLN A 245 -4.60 -17.63 -14.75
CA GLN A 245 -4.69 -18.47 -15.95
C GLN A 245 -6.12 -19.00 -16.18
N GLU A 246 -6.83 -19.35 -15.11
CA GLU A 246 -8.22 -19.78 -15.19
C GLU A 246 -9.13 -18.63 -15.65
N GLU A 247 -8.94 -17.42 -15.12
CA GLU A 247 -9.66 -16.23 -15.59
C GLU A 247 -9.38 -15.89 -17.05
N GLU A 248 -8.12 -15.95 -17.50
CA GLU A 248 -7.76 -15.68 -18.89
C GLU A 248 -8.38 -16.71 -19.84
N ARG A 249 -8.36 -17.98 -19.42
CA ARG A 249 -9.03 -19.07 -20.14
C ARG A 249 -10.54 -18.83 -20.20
N GLU A 250 -11.16 -18.42 -19.10
CA GLU A 250 -12.59 -18.13 -19.03
C GLU A 250 -12.97 -16.92 -19.88
N ARG A 251 -12.20 -15.83 -19.85
CA ARG A 251 -12.37 -14.66 -20.74
C ARG A 251 -12.21 -15.04 -22.22
N SER A 252 -11.30 -15.94 -22.53
CA SER A 252 -11.11 -16.45 -23.90
C SER A 252 -12.33 -17.28 -24.36
N ILE A 253 -12.91 -18.08 -23.46
CA ILE A 253 -14.16 -18.83 -23.69
C ILE A 253 -15.33 -17.87 -23.90
N GLU A 254 -15.51 -16.89 -23.01
CA GLU A 254 -16.55 -15.86 -23.11
C GLU A 254 -16.48 -15.12 -24.45
N ARG A 255 -15.30 -14.62 -24.81
CA ARG A 255 -15.10 -13.92 -26.08
C ARG A 255 -15.42 -14.80 -27.29
N MET A 256 -15.00 -16.07 -27.26
CA MET A 256 -15.32 -17.00 -28.34
C MET A 256 -16.84 -17.23 -28.47
N ILE A 257 -17.56 -17.32 -27.34
CA ILE A 257 -19.03 -17.45 -27.34
C ILE A 257 -19.66 -16.20 -27.96
N LEU A 258 -19.29 -15.01 -27.47
CA LEU A 258 -19.85 -13.74 -27.95
C LEU A 258 -19.57 -13.52 -29.45
N ASP A 259 -18.33 -13.71 -29.91
CA ASP A 259 -17.96 -13.54 -31.32
C ASP A 259 -18.75 -14.50 -32.23
N ASN A 260 -18.96 -15.76 -31.80
CA ASN A 260 -19.74 -16.72 -32.59
C ASN A 260 -21.25 -16.44 -32.55
N GLN A 261 -21.76 -15.85 -31.47
CA GLN A 261 -23.14 -15.37 -31.41
C GLN A 261 -23.36 -14.18 -32.35
N GLU A 262 -22.40 -13.25 -32.43
CA GLU A 262 -22.43 -12.14 -33.40
C GLU A 262 -22.42 -12.65 -34.85
N GLU A 263 -21.72 -13.76 -35.13
CA GLU A 263 -21.76 -14.46 -36.41
C GLU A 263 -23.04 -15.33 -36.64
N HIS A 264 -24.03 -15.25 -35.75
CA HIS A 264 -25.26 -16.05 -35.80
C HIS A 264 -25.03 -17.57 -35.87
N ARG A 265 -23.97 -18.08 -35.25
CA ARG A 265 -23.71 -19.52 -35.15
C ARG A 265 -24.71 -20.18 -34.20
N THR A 266 -25.10 -21.41 -34.49
CA THR A 266 -26.00 -22.18 -33.63
C THR A 266 -25.31 -22.60 -32.33
N GLU A 267 -26.09 -22.73 -31.25
CA GLU A 267 -25.63 -23.24 -29.95
C GLU A 267 -24.79 -24.52 -30.10
N GLU A 268 -25.26 -25.49 -30.88
CA GLU A 268 -24.59 -26.77 -31.07
C GLU A 268 -23.22 -26.62 -31.77
N THR A 269 -23.09 -25.63 -32.66
CA THR A 269 -21.81 -25.28 -33.29
C THR A 269 -20.85 -24.64 -32.29
N ILE A 270 -21.35 -23.75 -31.43
CA ILE A 270 -20.56 -23.05 -30.42
C ILE A 270 -20.06 -24.05 -29.36
N ILE A 271 -20.95 -24.88 -28.82
CA ILE A 271 -20.60 -25.97 -27.89
C ILE A 271 -19.57 -26.91 -28.52
N GLY A 272 -19.75 -27.30 -29.79
CA GLY A 272 -18.78 -28.13 -30.51
C GLY A 272 -17.39 -27.48 -30.64
N LYS A 273 -17.34 -26.17 -30.88
CA LYS A 273 -16.08 -25.42 -30.90
C LYS A 273 -15.45 -25.35 -29.50
N LEU A 274 -16.23 -25.12 -28.45
CA LEU A 274 -15.73 -25.05 -27.07
C LEU A 274 -15.09 -26.37 -26.60
N VAL A 275 -15.77 -27.50 -26.87
CA VAL A 275 -15.23 -28.85 -26.62
C VAL A 275 -13.89 -29.04 -27.32
N ARG A 276 -13.78 -28.63 -28.58
CA ARG A 276 -12.58 -28.85 -29.39
C ARG A 276 -11.42 -27.93 -29.03
N TRP A 277 -11.68 -26.64 -28.79
CA TRP A 277 -10.64 -25.61 -28.64
C TRP A 277 -10.15 -25.47 -27.20
N PHE A 278 -11.02 -25.76 -26.22
CA PHE A 278 -10.69 -25.66 -24.80
C PHE A 278 -10.66 -27.01 -24.09
N SER A 279 -10.78 -28.12 -24.82
CA SER A 279 -10.79 -29.50 -24.29
C SER A 279 -11.82 -29.71 -23.17
N LEU A 280 -13.01 -29.11 -23.31
CA LEU A 280 -14.10 -29.19 -22.34
C LEU A 280 -14.97 -30.43 -22.59
N THR A 281 -15.63 -30.95 -21.56
CA THR A 281 -16.75 -31.89 -21.78
C THR A 281 -17.95 -31.16 -22.39
N ARG A 282 -18.89 -31.90 -22.97
CA ARG A 282 -20.09 -31.31 -23.57
C ARG A 282 -20.94 -30.61 -22.51
N GLU A 283 -21.00 -31.15 -21.29
CA GLU A 283 -21.68 -30.54 -20.15
C GLU A 283 -21.01 -29.24 -19.72
N GLN A 284 -19.68 -29.23 -19.58
CA GLN A 284 -18.92 -28.02 -19.22
C GLN A 284 -19.06 -26.93 -20.29
N ALA A 285 -18.94 -27.29 -21.57
CA ALA A 285 -19.12 -26.37 -22.68
C ALA A 285 -20.53 -25.77 -22.70
N LYS A 286 -21.55 -26.56 -22.36
CA LYS A 286 -22.93 -26.07 -22.21
C LYS A 286 -23.09 -25.10 -21.04
N MET A 287 -22.50 -25.41 -19.88
CA MET A 287 -22.53 -24.49 -18.73
C MET A 287 -21.91 -23.13 -19.06
N TYR A 288 -20.77 -23.11 -19.76
CA TYR A 288 -20.13 -21.88 -20.21
C TYR A 288 -20.99 -21.13 -21.24
N TYR A 289 -21.59 -21.85 -22.20
CA TYR A 289 -22.53 -21.26 -23.15
C TYR A 289 -23.71 -20.61 -22.41
N ASP A 290 -24.40 -21.33 -21.53
CA ASP A 290 -25.55 -20.82 -20.78
C ASP A 290 -25.18 -19.62 -19.88
N LYS A 291 -23.95 -19.59 -19.36
CA LYS A 291 -23.43 -18.50 -18.52
C LYS A 291 -23.18 -17.21 -19.29
N TYR A 292 -22.65 -17.29 -20.51
CA TYR A 292 -22.13 -16.13 -21.25
C TYR A 292 -22.92 -15.75 -22.49
N ALA A 293 -23.71 -16.68 -23.04
CA ALA A 293 -24.56 -16.42 -24.19
C ALA A 293 -25.55 -15.30 -23.86
N ARG A 294 -25.51 -14.22 -24.64
CA ARG A 294 -26.52 -13.16 -24.52
C ARG A 294 -27.81 -13.66 -25.16
N VAL A 295 -28.94 -13.46 -24.47
CA VAL A 295 -30.26 -13.69 -25.04
C VAL A 295 -30.46 -12.65 -26.14
N VAL A 296 -30.47 -13.09 -27.39
CA VAL A 296 -30.87 -12.26 -28.52
C VAL A 296 -32.38 -12.06 -28.39
N VAL A 297 -32.80 -10.85 -27.99
CA VAL A 297 -34.20 -10.40 -28.04
C VAL A 297 -34.53 -9.90 -29.44
#